data_AF-A0A1J5E7N8-F1
#
_entry.id   AF-A0A1J5E7N8-F1
#
_cell.length_a   1.000
_cell.length_b   1.000
_cell.length_c   1.000
_cell.angle_alpha   90.00
_cell.angle_beta   90.00
_cell.angle_gamma   90.00
#
_symmetry.space_group_name_H-M   'P 1'
#
loop_
_entity.id
_entity.type
_entity.pdbx_description
1 polymer ?
#
loop_
_entity_poly.entity_id
_entity_poly.type
_entity_poly.pdbx_seq_one_letter_code
_entity_poly.pdbx_strand_id
1 'polypeptide(L)'
;MAIGRQLRYFYLRFIRLQGSPRSLARGFAIGAFVGATPTIPLHTILALTLALLCRGSKLAALLGTVVVSNPLTILLQYFLAWKIGNRLIGTALSWEIISAKLAGIFSGAGFMENLSTLGRLSLDTIAAMLLGGCLLALPVAAVAYAASYCFFVAIRKKYAEKHVLK
;
A
#
# COMPACT_ATOMS: atom_id res chain seq x y z
N MET A 1 -23.22 -11.32 7.51
CA MET A 1 -23.94 -10.03 7.29
C MET A 1 -23.13 -8.76 7.62
N ALA A 2 -21.89 -8.83 8.13
CA ALA A 2 -21.10 -7.62 8.49
C ALA A 2 -20.37 -6.93 7.31
N ILE A 3 -20.02 -7.69 6.26
CA ILE A 3 -19.18 -7.23 5.15
C ILE A 3 -19.89 -6.17 4.29
N GLY A 4 -21.18 -6.36 3.97
CA GLY A 4 -21.92 -5.40 3.13
C GLY A 4 -22.06 -4.01 3.77
N ARG A 5 -22.11 -3.96 5.11
CA ARG A 5 -22.25 -2.71 5.87
C ARG A 5 -20.91 -1.98 6.00
N GLN A 6 -19.81 -2.71 6.21
CA GLN A 6 -18.45 -2.15 6.17
C GLN A 6 -18.12 -1.65 4.75
N LEU A 7 -18.41 -2.43 3.72
CA LEU A 7 -18.26 -2.01 2.32
C LEU A 7 -19.08 -0.77 2.01
N ARG A 8 -20.34 -0.68 2.48
CA ARG A 8 -21.18 0.51 2.32
C ARG A 8 -20.62 1.72 3.08
N TYR A 9 -20.05 1.53 4.26
CA TYR A 9 -19.43 2.60 5.04
C TYR A 9 -18.15 3.12 4.39
N PHE A 10 -17.27 2.20 3.96
CA PHE A 10 -16.10 2.53 3.15
C PHE A 10 -16.54 3.24 1.87
N TYR A 11 -17.52 2.72 1.13
CA TYR A 11 -18.11 3.33 -0.07
C TYR A 11 -18.62 4.76 0.17
N LEU A 12 -19.41 5.00 1.22
CA LEU A 12 -19.92 6.34 1.53
C LEU A 12 -18.80 7.31 1.95
N ARG A 13 -17.79 6.83 2.70
CA ARG A 13 -16.59 7.61 3.03
C ARG A 13 -15.73 7.87 1.79
N PHE A 14 -15.71 6.94 0.83
CA PHE A 14 -15.00 7.01 -0.45
C PHE A 14 -15.63 7.99 -1.43
N ILE A 15 -16.96 8.15 -1.40
CA ILE A 15 -17.69 9.12 -2.23
C ILE A 15 -17.60 10.54 -1.67
N ARG A 16 -17.46 10.67 -0.35
CA ARG A 16 -17.23 11.97 0.31
C ARG A 16 -15.81 12.51 0.13
N LEU A 17 -14.89 11.73 -0.44
CA LEU A 17 -13.56 12.22 -0.79
C LEU A 17 -13.70 13.31 -1.88
N GLN A 18 -13.59 14.56 -1.46
CA GLN A 18 -13.59 15.70 -2.36
C GLN A 18 -12.28 15.72 -3.16
N GLY A 19 -12.38 15.47 -4.45
CA GLY A 19 -11.24 15.48 -5.36
C GLY A 19 -11.63 15.08 -6.78
N SER A 20 -10.80 15.45 -7.75
CA SER A 20 -10.97 14.95 -9.12
C SER A 20 -10.67 13.44 -9.14
N PRO A 21 -11.37 12.63 -9.97
CA PRO A 21 -11.09 11.19 -10.12
C PRO A 21 -9.62 10.87 -10.34
N ARG A 22 -8.92 11.74 -11.09
CA ARG A 22 -7.48 11.64 -11.35
C ARG A 22 -6.61 11.84 -10.10
N SER A 23 -6.95 12.79 -9.22
CA SER A 23 -6.19 13.02 -7.98
C SER A 23 -6.44 11.89 -6.96
N LEU A 24 -7.67 11.38 -6.91
CA LEU A 24 -8.04 10.26 -6.06
C LEU A 24 -7.35 8.96 -6.49
N ALA A 25 -7.41 8.62 -7.78
CA ALA A 25 -6.74 7.43 -8.32
C ALA A 25 -5.22 7.47 -8.14
N ARG A 26 -4.61 8.65 -8.32
CA ARG A 26 -3.19 8.85 -8.09
C ARG A 26 -2.81 8.67 -6.63
N GLY A 27 -3.58 9.25 -5.71
CA GLY A 27 -3.39 9.05 -4.27
C GLY A 27 -3.48 7.56 -3.93
N PHE A 28 -4.52 6.88 -4.40
CA PHE A 28 -4.70 5.44 -4.16
C PHE A 28 -3.54 4.60 -4.72
N ALA A 29 -3.07 4.88 -5.92
CA ALA A 29 -1.94 4.18 -6.54
C ALA A 29 -0.63 4.36 -5.75
N ILE A 30 -0.37 5.57 -5.24
CA ILE A 30 0.78 5.84 -4.37
C ILE A 30 0.65 5.04 -3.07
N GLY A 31 -0.55 5.03 -2.48
CA GLY A 31 -0.86 4.24 -1.31
C GLY A 31 -0.59 2.75 -1.52
N ALA A 32 -1.08 2.21 -2.64
CA ALA A 32 -0.89 0.83 -3.04
C ALA A 32 0.58 0.50 -3.31
N PHE A 33 1.32 1.41 -3.93
CA PHE A 33 2.76 1.29 -4.13
C PHE A 33 3.48 1.14 -2.79
N VAL A 34 3.28 2.11 -1.88
CA VAL A 34 3.92 2.07 -0.55
C VAL A 34 3.48 0.84 0.23
N GLY A 35 2.21 0.49 0.20
CA GLY A 35 1.68 -0.68 0.90
C GLY A 35 2.26 -2.01 0.39
N ALA A 36 2.58 -2.10 -0.90
CA ALA A 36 3.22 -3.28 -1.48
C ALA A 36 4.72 -3.38 -1.16
N THR A 37 5.36 -2.31 -0.68
CA THR A 37 6.78 -2.34 -0.30
C THR A 37 6.97 -2.77 1.15
N PRO A 38 8.05 -3.49 1.51
CA PRO A 38 8.32 -3.95 2.88
C PRO A 38 8.88 -2.84 3.79
N THR A 39 8.26 -1.65 3.76
CA THR A 39 8.69 -0.43 4.46
C THR A 39 8.00 -0.21 5.82
N ILE A 40 7.36 -1.25 6.40
CA ILE A 40 6.78 -1.18 7.76
C ILE A 40 7.92 -0.90 8.76
N PRO A 41 7.75 0.06 9.71
CA PRO A 41 6.51 0.79 10.06
C PRO A 41 6.28 2.13 9.34
N LEU A 42 7.15 2.54 8.41
CA LEU A 42 7.15 3.87 7.78
C LEU A 42 6.06 4.07 6.71
N HIS A 43 5.20 3.07 6.45
CA HIS A 43 4.15 3.08 5.43
C HIS A 43 3.31 4.36 5.45
N THR A 44 2.77 4.74 6.60
CA THR A 44 1.87 5.89 6.73
C THR A 44 2.56 7.20 6.34
N ILE A 45 3.78 7.41 6.84
CA ILE A 45 4.55 8.62 6.56
C ILE A 45 4.93 8.68 5.08
N LEU A 46 5.44 7.57 4.53
CA LEU A 46 5.82 7.47 3.13
C LEU A 46 4.62 7.70 2.20
N ALA A 47 3.47 7.06 2.47
CA ALA A 47 2.27 7.19 1.66
C ALA A 47 1.74 8.64 1.67
N LEU A 48 1.73 9.30 2.83
CA LEU A 48 1.27 10.69 2.94
C LEU A 48 2.23 11.66 2.25
N THR A 49 3.54 11.52 2.47
CA THR A 49 4.56 12.38 1.87
C THR A 49 4.56 12.25 0.35
N LEU A 50 4.54 11.02 -0.18
CA LEU A 50 4.47 10.80 -1.63
C LEU A 50 3.15 11.29 -2.21
N ALA A 51 2.02 11.11 -1.52
CA ALA A 51 0.74 11.64 -1.97
C ALA A 51 0.76 13.17 -2.05
N LEU A 52 1.37 13.85 -1.08
CA LEU A 52 1.57 15.30 -1.09
C LEU A 52 2.43 15.74 -2.28
N LEU A 53 3.60 15.12 -2.47
CA LEU A 53 4.53 15.45 -3.55
C LEU A 53 3.91 15.26 -4.94
N CYS A 54 3.18 14.16 -5.15
CA CYS A 54 2.56 13.87 -6.43
C CYS A 54 1.20 14.56 -6.64
N ARG A 55 0.77 15.42 -5.70
CA ARG A 55 -0.55 16.10 -5.70
C ARG A 55 -1.73 15.11 -5.77
N GLY A 56 -1.58 13.97 -5.12
CA GLY A 56 -2.61 12.95 -4.93
C GLY A 56 -3.41 13.18 -3.64
N SER A 57 -4.58 12.54 -3.54
CA SER A 57 -5.36 12.60 -2.31
C SER A 57 -4.69 11.79 -1.18
N LYS A 58 -4.33 12.48 -0.09
CA LYS A 58 -3.77 11.88 1.14
C LYS A 58 -4.66 10.77 1.70
N LEU A 59 -5.96 11.02 1.77
CA LEU A 59 -6.93 10.04 2.26
C LEU A 59 -7.01 8.82 1.32
N ALA A 60 -6.98 9.04 -0.01
CA ALA A 60 -6.95 7.93 -0.96
C ALA A 60 -5.65 7.11 -0.85
N ALA A 61 -4.52 7.76 -0.57
CA ALA A 61 -3.24 7.08 -0.35
C ALA A 61 -3.26 6.20 0.90
N LEU A 62 -3.74 6.72 2.04
CA LEU A 62 -3.91 5.90 3.24
C LEU A 62 -4.79 4.67 2.98
N LEU A 63 -5.89 4.85 2.24
CA LEU A 63 -6.75 3.74 1.86
C LEU A 63 -6.06 2.74 0.95
N GLY A 64 -5.32 3.19 -0.07
CA GLY A 64 -4.53 2.32 -0.94
C GLY A 64 -3.54 1.48 -0.15
N THR A 65 -2.87 2.09 0.83
CA THR A 65 -1.94 1.39 1.73
C THR A 65 -2.66 0.35 2.57
N VAL A 66 -3.75 0.70 3.26
CA VAL A 66 -4.48 -0.26 4.10
C VAL A 66 -5.07 -1.40 3.28
N VAL A 67 -5.61 -1.12 2.09
CA VAL A 67 -6.19 -2.14 1.20
C VAL A 67 -5.14 -3.11 0.69
N VAL A 68 -3.91 -2.66 0.45
CA VAL A 68 -2.82 -3.51 -0.07
C VAL A 68 -2.03 -4.17 1.06
N SER A 69 -1.92 -3.54 2.23
CA SER A 69 -1.17 -4.03 3.40
C SER A 69 -2.08 -4.76 4.41
N ASN A 70 -2.67 -5.88 4.01
CA ASN A 70 -3.42 -6.76 4.90
C ASN A 70 -2.50 -7.85 5.49
N PRO A 71 -2.83 -8.45 6.65
CA PRO A 71 -2.07 -9.54 7.27
C PRO A 71 -1.63 -10.64 6.28
N LEU A 72 -2.53 -11.08 5.41
CA LEU A 72 -2.25 -12.09 4.39
C LEU A 72 -1.35 -11.57 3.27
N THR A 73 -1.56 -10.34 2.80
CA THR A 73 -0.78 -9.79 1.69
C THR A 73 0.61 -9.38 2.13
N ILE A 74 0.80 -8.95 3.38
CA ILE A 74 2.11 -8.61 3.96
C ILE A 74 3.04 -9.83 3.94
N LEU A 75 2.55 -11.00 4.36
CA LEU A 75 3.31 -12.26 4.28
C LEU A 75 3.79 -12.53 2.85
N LEU A 76 2.87 -12.44 1.89
CA LEU A 76 3.16 -12.69 0.48
C LEU A 76 4.11 -11.66 -0.11
N GLN A 77 3.90 -10.37 0.19
CA GLN A 77 4.73 -9.26 -0.27
C GLN A 77 6.15 -9.39 0.24
N TYR A 78 6.35 -9.69 1.52
CA TYR A 78 7.69 -9.86 2.10
C TYR A 78 8.40 -11.08 1.50
N PHE A 79 7.69 -12.20 1.33
CA PHE A 79 8.25 -13.39 0.69
C PHE A 79 8.66 -13.14 -0.77
N LEU A 80 7.81 -12.48 -1.55
CA LEU A 80 8.11 -12.16 -2.94
C LEU A 80 9.20 -11.10 -3.06
N ALA A 81 9.18 -10.06 -2.23
CA ALA A 81 10.22 -9.04 -2.20
C ALA A 81 11.58 -9.64 -1.84
N TRP A 82 11.63 -10.56 -0.87
CA TRP A 82 12.83 -11.34 -0.57
C TRP A 82 13.30 -12.16 -1.78
N LYS A 83 12.42 -12.97 -2.36
CA LYS A 83 12.76 -13.85 -3.48
C LYS A 83 13.28 -13.07 -4.69
N ILE A 84 12.65 -11.94 -4.99
CA ILE A 84 13.05 -11.04 -6.08
C ILE A 84 14.37 -10.33 -5.73
N GLY A 85 14.49 -9.76 -4.53
CA GLY A 85 15.69 -9.05 -4.08
C GLY A 85 16.92 -9.96 -4.06
N ASN A 86 16.78 -11.18 -3.55
CA ASN A 86 17.84 -12.20 -3.48
C ASN A 86 18.30 -12.61 -4.89
N ARG A 87 17.36 -12.72 -5.84
CA ARG A 87 17.67 -13.03 -7.25
C ARG A 87 18.41 -11.89 -7.95
N LEU A 88 18.12 -10.64 -7.61
CA LEU A 88 18.71 -9.46 -8.26
C LEU A 88 20.08 -9.10 -7.71
N ILE A 89 20.25 -9.12 -6.38
CA ILE A 89 21.49 -8.69 -5.72
C ILE A 89 22.46 -9.87 -5.53
N GLY A 90 21.98 -11.12 -5.56
CA GLY A 90 22.82 -12.29 -5.36
C GLY A 90 23.33 -12.43 -3.92
N THR A 91 22.78 -11.66 -2.98
CA THR A 91 23.06 -11.80 -1.54
C THR A 91 22.43 -13.08 -1.00
N ALA A 92 23.00 -13.66 0.05
CA ALA A 92 22.39 -14.74 0.81
C ALA A 92 21.49 -14.14 1.90
N LEU A 93 20.32 -13.61 1.51
CA LEU A 93 19.35 -13.14 2.48
C LEU A 93 18.73 -14.34 3.17
N SER A 94 19.06 -14.55 4.43
CA SER A 94 18.44 -15.62 5.21
C SER A 94 16.96 -15.33 5.44
N TRP A 95 16.11 -16.29 5.05
CA TRP A 95 14.67 -16.22 5.30
C TRP A 95 14.34 -16.07 6.79
N GLU A 96 15.18 -16.61 7.68
CA GLU A 96 15.07 -16.51 9.13
C GLU A 96 14.92 -15.07 9.62
N ILE A 97 15.73 -14.16 9.09
CA ILE A 97 15.71 -12.72 9.43
C ILE A 97 14.36 -12.11 9.05
N ILE A 98 13.81 -12.52 7.91
CA ILE A 98 12.55 -11.99 7.38
C ILE A 98 11.36 -12.57 8.14
N SER A 99 11.40 -13.87 8.46
CA SER A 99 10.37 -14.51 9.29
C SER A 99 10.33 -13.94 10.70
N ALA A 100 11.49 -13.60 11.29
CA ALA A 100 11.56 -12.95 12.60
C ALA A 100 10.93 -11.55 12.56
N LYS A 101 11.20 -10.76 11.49
CA LYS A 101 10.57 -9.45 11.29
C LYS A 101 9.05 -9.57 11.11
N LEU A 102 8.60 -10.54 10.31
CA LEU A 102 7.17 -10.80 10.13
C LEU A 102 6.51 -11.18 11.47
N ALA A 103 7.14 -12.05 12.25
CA ALA A 103 6.65 -12.43 13.57
C ALA A 103 6.49 -11.21 14.50
N GLY A 104 7.46 -10.28 14.52
CA GLY A 104 7.37 -9.02 15.26
C GLY A 104 6.19 -8.15 14.81
N ILE A 105 5.93 -8.07 13.51
CA ILE A 105 4.79 -7.32 12.97
C ILE A 105 3.46 -7.94 13.43
N PHE A 106 3.34 -9.27 13.46
CA PHE A 106 2.12 -9.97 13.87
C PHE A 106 1.93 -10.07 15.38
N SER A 107 3.01 -10.08 16.17
CA SER A 107 2.93 -10.07 17.63
C SER A 107 2.48 -8.72 18.22
N GLY A 108 2.32 -7.70 17.36
CA GLY A 108 1.99 -6.34 17.80
C GLY A 108 3.17 -5.61 18.44
N ALA A 109 4.41 -6.01 18.11
CA ALA A 109 5.62 -5.33 18.56
C ALA A 109 5.48 -3.81 18.35
N GLY A 110 5.85 -3.03 19.37
CA GLY A 110 5.74 -1.58 19.34
C GLY A 110 6.59 -0.96 18.22
N PHE A 111 6.31 0.29 17.87
CA PHE A 111 7.10 1.03 16.86
C PHE A 111 8.61 1.00 17.18
N MET A 112 8.98 1.14 18.46
CA MET A 112 10.39 1.15 18.89
C MET A 112 11.10 -0.20 18.71
N GLU A 113 10.38 -1.31 18.88
CA GLU A 113 10.92 -2.66 18.68
C GLU A 113 11.11 -2.97 17.19
N ASN A 114 10.16 -2.54 16.35
CA ASN A 114 10.31 -2.61 14.90
C ASN A 114 11.44 -1.70 14.38
N LEU A 115 11.70 -0.57 15.05
CA LEU A 115 12.79 0.33 14.67
C LEU A 115 14.16 -0.22 15.08
N SER A 116 14.27 -0.85 16.26
CA SER A 116 15.53 -1.45 16.71
C SER A 116 15.93 -2.67 15.88
N THR A 117 14.95 -3.44 15.39
CA THR A 117 15.19 -4.54 14.45
C THR A 117 15.64 -4.05 13.08
N LEU A 118 15.15 -2.91 12.59
CA LEU A 118 15.68 -2.27 11.38
C LEU A 118 17.16 -1.88 11.52
N GLY A 119 17.57 -1.37 12.69
CA GLY A 119 18.97 -0.99 12.96
C GLY A 119 19.95 -2.17 13.00
N ARG A 120 19.46 -3.41 13.09
CA ARG A 120 20.27 -4.63 13.07
C ARG A 120 20.45 -5.22 11.67
N LEU A 121 19.72 -4.72 10.67
CA LEU A 121 19.81 -5.21 9.31
C LEU A 121 21.04 -4.65 8.60
N SER A 122 21.72 -5.47 7.80
CA SER A 122 22.75 -4.98 6.90
C SER A 122 22.15 -4.08 5.81
N LEU A 123 22.92 -3.09 5.35
CA LEU A 123 22.50 -2.21 4.25
C LEU A 123 22.13 -3.01 3.00
N ASP A 124 22.84 -4.11 2.73
CA ASP A 124 22.57 -4.99 1.60
C ASP A 124 21.19 -5.68 1.71
N THR A 125 20.78 -6.03 2.93
CA THR A 125 19.46 -6.61 3.20
C THR A 125 18.35 -5.60 2.96
N ILE A 126 18.55 -4.38 3.46
CA ILE A 126 17.60 -3.28 3.24
C ILE A 126 17.50 -2.98 1.74
N ALA A 127 18.63 -2.84 1.05
CA ALA A 127 18.68 -2.56 -0.38
C ALA A 127 17.98 -3.65 -1.19
N ALA A 128 18.22 -4.93 -0.90
CA ALA A 128 17.59 -6.04 -1.59
C ALA A 128 16.07 -6.09 -1.38
N MET A 129 15.62 -5.90 -0.14
CA MET A 129 14.19 -5.87 0.17
C MET A 129 13.49 -4.68 -0.46
N LEU A 130 14.12 -3.51 -0.46
CA LEU A 130 13.59 -2.31 -1.11
C LEU A 130 13.53 -2.49 -2.63
N LEU A 131 14.59 -3.01 -3.27
CA LEU A 131 14.61 -3.23 -4.71
C LEU A 131 13.57 -4.27 -5.14
N GLY A 132 13.51 -5.41 -4.45
CA GLY A 132 12.51 -6.44 -4.72
C GLY A 132 11.09 -5.96 -4.45
N GLY A 133 10.89 -5.20 -3.37
CA GLY A 133 9.62 -4.59 -3.02
C GLY A 133 9.16 -3.54 -4.03
N CYS A 134 10.04 -2.63 -4.47
CA CYS A 134 9.75 -1.62 -5.47
C CYS A 134 9.36 -2.27 -6.81
N LEU A 135 10.09 -3.31 -7.23
CA LEU A 135 9.77 -4.02 -8.47
C LEU A 135 8.39 -4.69 -8.42
N LEU A 136 8.03 -5.27 -7.27
CA LEU A 136 6.71 -5.84 -7.04
C LEU A 136 5.61 -4.76 -6.92
N ALA A 137 5.95 -3.61 -6.34
CA ALA A 137 5.01 -2.52 -6.11
C ALA A 137 4.59 -1.79 -7.40
N LEU A 138 5.43 -1.75 -8.42
CA LEU A 138 5.12 -1.12 -9.72
C LEU A 138 3.87 -1.70 -10.41
N PRO A 139 3.77 -3.02 -10.69
CA PRO A 139 2.57 -3.59 -11.29
C PRO A 139 1.35 -3.44 -10.39
N VAL A 140 1.50 -3.58 -9.07
CA VAL A 140 0.41 -3.38 -8.10
C VAL A 140 -0.11 -1.95 -8.18
N ALA A 141 0.77 -0.95 -8.22
CA ALA A 141 0.42 0.45 -8.32
C ALA A 141 -0.27 0.79 -9.65
N ALA A 142 0.20 0.21 -10.76
CA ALA A 142 -0.41 0.40 -12.08
C ALA A 142 -1.84 -0.16 -12.13
N VAL A 143 -2.05 -1.38 -11.63
CA VAL A 143 -3.38 -2.00 -11.53
C VAL A 143 -4.27 -1.21 -10.58
N ALA A 144 -3.74 -0.78 -9.42
CA ALA A 144 -4.47 0.04 -8.46
C ALA A 144 -4.89 1.39 -9.05
N TYR A 145 -4.05 2.03 -9.86
CA TYR A 145 -4.39 3.27 -10.55
C TYR A 145 -5.55 3.04 -11.53
N ALA A 146 -5.44 2.04 -12.41
CA ALA A 146 -6.47 1.76 -13.41
C ALA A 146 -7.81 1.40 -12.75
N ALA A 147 -7.79 0.49 -11.76
CA ALA A 147 -8.98 0.06 -11.05
C ALA A 147 -9.65 1.22 -10.31
N SER A 148 -8.88 2.00 -9.56
CA SER A 148 -9.42 3.15 -8.82
C SER A 148 -9.92 4.25 -9.76
N TYR A 149 -9.23 4.52 -10.86
CA TYR A 149 -9.65 5.51 -11.86
C TYR A 149 -10.98 5.13 -12.50
N CYS A 150 -11.11 3.89 -13.00
CA CYS A 150 -12.35 3.37 -13.57
C CYS A 150 -13.50 3.45 -12.56
N PHE A 151 -13.24 3.09 -11.31
CA PHE A 151 -14.21 3.18 -10.22
C PHE A 151 -14.68 4.62 -9.96
N PHE A 152 -13.77 5.58 -9.83
CA PHE A 152 -14.13 6.98 -9.57
C PHE A 152 -14.87 7.64 -10.74
N VAL A 153 -14.50 7.32 -11.98
CA VAL A 153 -15.19 7.82 -13.17
C VAL A 153 -16.61 7.24 -13.25
N ALA A 154 -16.77 5.93 -13.04
CA ALA A 154 -18.07 5.27 -13.05
C ALA A 154 -19.02 5.84 -11.99
N ILE A 155 -18.50 6.12 -10.79
CA ILE A 155 -19.26 6.77 -9.71
C ILE A 155 -19.70 8.17 -10.14
N ARG A 156 -18.77 9.02 -10.59
CA ARG A 156 -19.12 10.40 -10.99
C ARG A 156 -20.19 10.44 -12.09
N LYS A 157 -20.10 9.54 -13.07
CA LYS A 157 -21.08 9.44 -14.17
C LYS A 157 -22.49 9.13 -13.63
N LYS A 158 -22.63 8.15 -12.74
CA LYS A 158 -23.92 7.81 -12.10
C LYS A 158 -24.50 8.95 -11.27
N TYR A 159 -23.66 9.77 -10.63
CA TYR A 159 -24.13 10.93 -9.86
C TYR A 159 -24.60 12.07 -10.75
N ALA A 160 -23.90 12.32 -11.87
CA ALA A 160 -24.31 13.31 -12.87
C ALA A 160 -25.66 12.93 -13.51
N GLU A 161 -25.83 11.66 -13.90
CA GLU A 161 -27.10 11.16 -14.47
C GLU A 161 -28.28 11.33 -13.51
N LYS A 162 -28.08 11.17 -12.20
CA LYS A 162 -29.14 11.37 -11.19
C LYS A 162 -29.51 12.84 -10.92
N HIS A 163 -28.65 13.79 -11.25
CA HIS A 163 -28.93 15.23 -11.08
C HIS A 163 -29.53 15.86 -12.34
N VAL A 164 -29.37 15.22 -13.51
CA VAL A 164 -30.00 15.64 -14.78
C VAL A 164 -31.46 15.16 -14.89
N LEU A 165 -31.85 14.14 -14.12
CA LEU A 165 -33.23 13.61 -14.07
C LEU A 165 -34.11 14.31 -12.99
N LYS A 166 -33.78 15.53 -12.59
CA LYS A 166 -34.59 16.34 -11.68
C LYS A 166 -35.03 17.63 -12.34
#